data_AF-A0A8B8KS98-F1
#
_entry.id   AF-A0A8B8KS98-F1
#
_cell.length_a   1.000
_cell.length_b   1.000
_cell.length_c   1.000
_cell.angle_alpha   90.00
_cell.angle_beta   90.00
_cell.angle_gamma   90.00
#
_symmetry.space_group_name_H-M   'P 1'
#
loop_
_entity.id
_entity.type
_entity.pdbx_description
1 polymer ?
#
loop_
_entity_poly.entity_id
_entity_poly.type
_entity_poly.pdbx_seq_one_letter_code
_entity_poly.pdbx_strand_id
1 'polypeptide(L)'
;MAHHNHSTTLRVFCVGTLDTKLHELRFLSDSLRSHLHHFSSTKVEVVVVDVSAGSEETESLQDFTFVSRKDVISCYTCGSNEALLLPEDRGKAVAVMSQALEQFLKKSHEDRCLVGVIGVGGSGGTSLLSSPFRSLPIGIPKVIVSTVASGQTEPYVGTSDLVLFPSIVDIAGINSVSRLILSNAAAAFAGMVVGRVHSLKDSSCIEDKPTVGITMFGVTTPCVNAVKDRLHEEGYETLVFHATGVGGRAMENLVREGFIQGVFDITTTEVADYIVGGVMACDSSRFDTIIEKKVPLVLSVGALDMVNFGAKDTIPLKFQQRNIYEHNKQVSLMRTTVEENRKCAEFIANKLKNSSCRICVCLPEKGISALDSHGKPFYDPEATGALLHELQRLIPTNDDRQVKMYPYHINDLEFANALVDAFLEINEKTSKDSTHRQITSPESAEHFHEDNVSNASSFGTIVYTPSEFPDARPETLEKTQLILQQLKHHIDKGIPIIGAGAGTGISAKFEEVGGVDLIVLYNSGRFRMAGRGSLAGLLPFADANAVVLDMANEVLPVVKKVPVLAGVCATDPFRQMDYFLKQVESTGFSGVQNFPTVGLFDGNFRQNLEETGMGYR
;
A
#
# COMPACT_ATOMS: atom_id res chain seq x y z
N MET A 1 -14.71 40.88 -11.95
CA MET A 1 -15.20 41.20 -10.60
C MET A 1 -14.39 40.37 -9.61
N ALA A 2 -13.71 41.06 -8.68
CA ALA A 2 -12.88 40.62 -7.56
C ALA A 2 -12.42 39.14 -7.47
N HIS A 3 -11.15 38.90 -7.79
CA HIS A 3 -10.38 37.79 -7.22
C HIS A 3 -10.16 38.05 -5.72
N HIS A 4 -10.88 37.36 -4.84
CA HIS A 4 -10.53 37.29 -3.42
C HIS A 4 -9.45 36.22 -3.23
N ASN A 5 -8.19 36.66 -3.16
CA ASN A 5 -7.12 35.89 -2.53
C ASN A 5 -7.42 35.81 -1.02
N HIS A 6 -8.20 34.82 -0.58
CA HIS A 6 -8.15 34.39 0.80
C HIS A 6 -6.95 33.45 0.97
N SER A 7 -5.90 33.95 1.62
CA SER A 7 -4.84 33.11 2.18
C SER A 7 -5.47 32.21 3.25
N THR A 8 -5.92 31.01 2.87
CA THR A 8 -6.56 30.06 3.80
C THR A 8 -5.54 29.61 4.84
N THR A 9 -5.77 29.95 6.10
CA THR A 9 -4.92 29.50 7.21
C THR A 9 -5.03 27.97 7.35
N LEU A 10 -3.90 27.28 7.30
CA LEU A 10 -3.83 25.83 7.52
C LEU A 10 -4.05 25.52 9.00
N ARG A 11 -4.92 24.56 9.31
CA ARG A 11 -5.38 24.23 10.65
C ARG A 11 -5.27 22.74 10.94
N VAL A 12 -4.81 22.42 12.15
CA VAL A 12 -4.95 21.10 12.76
C VAL A 12 -5.96 21.18 13.88
N PHE A 13 -6.80 20.16 14.02
CA PHE A 13 -7.80 20.11 15.10
C PHE A 13 -7.39 19.09 16.16
N CYS A 14 -7.27 19.56 17.40
CA CYS A 14 -7.09 18.76 18.61
C CYS A 14 -8.47 18.50 19.23
N VAL A 15 -8.97 17.27 19.11
CA VAL A 15 -10.36 16.93 19.44
C VAL A 15 -10.42 16.04 20.69
N GLY A 16 -11.31 16.37 21.63
CA GLY A 16 -11.53 15.55 22.82
C GLY A 16 -12.73 15.99 23.66
N THR A 17 -13.08 15.19 24.66
CA THR A 17 -14.17 15.48 25.61
C THR A 17 -13.61 16.29 26.79
N LEU A 18 -13.73 17.63 26.74
CA LEU A 18 -13.12 18.53 27.72
C LEU A 18 -13.72 18.39 29.13
N ASP A 19 -15.01 18.08 29.24
CA ASP A 19 -15.70 17.75 30.51
C ASP A 19 -14.98 16.68 31.35
N THR A 20 -14.17 15.83 30.73
CA THR A 20 -13.44 14.77 31.44
C THR A 20 -11.94 14.76 31.20
N LYS A 21 -11.44 15.42 30.14
CA LYS A 21 -10.04 15.33 29.67
C LYS A 21 -9.44 16.68 29.29
N LEU A 22 -9.92 17.76 29.92
CA LEU A 22 -9.44 19.12 29.67
C LEU A 22 -7.92 19.24 29.78
N HIS A 23 -7.34 18.72 30.87
CA HIS A 23 -5.92 18.87 31.16
C HIS A 23 -5.04 18.11 30.15
N GLU A 24 -5.47 16.93 29.73
CA GLU A 24 -4.77 16.06 28.80
C GLU A 24 -4.82 16.59 27.38
N LEU A 25 -6.00 17.04 26.94
CA LEU A 25 -6.14 17.64 25.62
C LEU A 25 -5.40 18.98 25.53
N ARG A 26 -5.40 19.79 26.59
CA ARG A 26 -4.59 21.01 26.66
C ARG A 26 -3.10 20.69 26.56
N PHE A 27 -2.61 19.72 27.33
CA PHE A 27 -1.21 19.30 27.27
C PHE A 27 -0.81 18.80 25.86
N LEU A 28 -1.65 17.97 25.24
CA LEU A 28 -1.44 17.48 23.88
C LEU A 28 -1.37 18.64 22.86
N SER A 29 -2.29 19.60 22.98
CA SER A 29 -2.36 20.77 22.09
C SER A 29 -1.16 21.71 22.25
N ASP A 30 -0.71 21.93 23.49
CA ASP A 30 0.51 22.71 23.79
C ASP A 30 1.76 22.04 23.23
N SER A 31 1.91 20.73 23.43
CA SER A 31 3.02 19.96 22.88
C SER A 31 3.01 19.99 21.35
N LEU A 32 1.84 19.81 20.72
CA LEU A 32 1.70 19.87 19.26
C LEU A 32 2.08 21.23 18.70
N ARG A 33 1.55 22.32 19.29
CA ARG A 33 1.88 23.69 18.87
C ARG A 33 3.40 23.93 18.93
N SER A 34 4.05 23.50 20.01
CA SER A 34 5.51 23.60 20.16
C SER A 34 6.26 22.83 19.06
N HIS A 35 5.89 21.58 18.79
CA HIS A 35 6.54 20.76 17.76
C HIS A 35 6.32 21.29 16.34
N LEU A 36 5.11 21.77 16.00
CA LEU A 36 4.84 22.39 14.69
C LEU A 36 5.72 23.62 14.45
N HIS A 37 5.88 24.48 15.46
CA HIS A 37 6.79 25.63 15.40
C HIS A 37 8.27 25.22 15.25
N HIS A 38 8.67 24.09 15.84
CA HIS A 38 10.03 23.60 15.76
C HIS A 38 10.34 22.95 14.40
N PHE A 39 9.38 22.24 13.82
CA PHE A 39 9.57 21.45 12.59
C PHE A 39 9.33 22.26 11.30
N SER A 40 8.61 23.38 11.33
CA SER A 40 8.35 24.18 10.13
C SER A 40 8.26 25.68 10.41
N SER A 41 8.68 26.47 9.42
CA SER A 41 8.41 27.91 9.35
C SER A 41 7.00 28.23 8.83
N THR A 42 6.28 27.25 8.27
CA THR A 42 4.92 27.44 7.77
C THR A 42 3.95 27.55 8.95
N LYS A 43 3.13 28.61 8.96
CA LYS A 43 2.17 28.87 10.05
C LYS A 43 0.98 27.91 9.96
N VAL A 44 1.01 26.85 10.76
CA VAL A 44 -0.13 25.95 11.00
C VAL A 44 -0.77 26.31 12.33
N GLU A 45 -2.07 26.61 12.31
CA GLU A 45 -2.85 26.96 13.50
C GLU A 45 -3.35 25.69 14.20
N VAL A 46 -3.19 25.63 15.53
CA VAL A 46 -3.75 24.54 16.36
C VAL A 46 -5.09 25.01 16.93
N VAL A 47 -6.16 24.29 16.58
CA VAL A 47 -7.53 24.57 17.04
C VAL A 47 -7.99 23.46 17.97
N VAL A 48 -8.47 23.81 19.16
CA VAL A 48 -9.01 22.83 20.12
C VAL A 48 -10.52 22.70 19.90
N VAL A 49 -11.02 21.47 19.76
CA VAL A 49 -12.42 21.17 19.50
C VAL A 49 -13.00 20.35 20.64
N ASP A 50 -14.05 20.87 21.26
CA ASP A 50 -14.79 20.16 22.31
C ASP A 50 -15.91 19.31 21.73
N VAL A 51 -15.90 18.03 22.12
CA VAL A 51 -16.93 17.04 21.77
C VAL A 51 -17.52 16.37 23.01
N SER A 52 -17.49 17.07 24.14
CA SER A 52 -18.15 16.62 25.37
C SER A 52 -19.63 16.36 25.18
N ALA A 53 -20.08 15.25 25.75
CA ALA A 53 -21.48 14.83 25.75
C ALA A 53 -22.14 14.95 27.13
N GLY A 54 -21.38 15.30 28.18
CA GLY A 54 -21.88 15.51 29.54
C GLY A 54 -22.65 16.81 29.73
N SER A 55 -22.93 17.19 30.99
CA SER A 55 -23.63 18.44 31.34
C SER A 55 -22.70 19.63 31.53
N GLU A 56 -21.40 19.41 31.73
CA GLU A 56 -20.43 20.49 31.91
C GLU A 56 -20.07 21.11 30.55
N GLU A 57 -20.08 22.44 30.50
CA GLU A 57 -19.77 23.22 29.30
C GLU A 57 -18.43 23.95 29.49
N THR A 58 -17.58 23.88 28.47
CA THR A 58 -16.38 24.72 28.38
C THR A 58 -16.62 25.78 27.30
N GLU A 59 -16.61 27.06 27.69
CA GLU A 59 -16.91 28.16 26.76
C GLU A 59 -15.68 28.66 25.99
N SER A 60 -14.48 28.59 26.58
CA SER A 60 -13.25 29.04 25.92
C SER A 60 -11.98 28.45 26.53
N LEU A 61 -10.92 28.43 25.71
CA LEU A 61 -9.55 28.18 26.12
C LEU A 61 -8.73 29.42 25.73
N GLN A 62 -8.38 30.28 26.70
CA GLN A 62 -7.80 31.61 26.47
C GLN A 62 -6.57 31.62 25.52
N ASP A 63 -5.80 30.54 25.48
CA ASP A 63 -4.54 30.45 24.74
C ASP A 63 -4.67 29.73 23.37
N PHE A 64 -5.86 29.28 22.98
CA PHE A 64 -6.10 28.54 21.74
C PHE A 64 -7.35 29.04 21.02
N THR A 65 -7.33 28.97 19.69
CA THR A 65 -8.57 29.01 18.92
C THR A 65 -9.42 27.81 19.32
N PHE A 66 -10.64 28.06 19.77
CA PHE A 66 -11.49 27.06 20.40
C PHE A 66 -12.82 26.93 19.64
N VAL A 67 -13.24 25.69 19.41
CA VAL A 67 -14.54 25.34 18.84
C VAL A 67 -15.34 24.65 19.94
N SER A 68 -16.44 25.26 20.35
CA SER A 68 -17.29 24.71 21.41
C SER A 68 -18.10 23.52 20.89
N ARG A 69 -18.55 22.65 21.79
CA ARG A 69 -19.49 21.58 21.43
C ARG A 69 -20.78 22.09 20.77
N LYS A 70 -21.22 23.32 21.08
CA LYS A 70 -22.41 23.94 20.47
C LYS A 70 -22.14 24.25 19.00
N ASP A 71 -20.94 24.70 18.67
CA ASP A 71 -20.53 24.97 17.28
C ASP A 71 -20.43 23.68 16.47
N VAL A 72 -19.90 22.60 17.07
CA VAL A 72 -19.87 21.28 16.44
C VAL A 72 -21.29 20.78 16.15
N ILE A 73 -22.19 20.85 17.14
CA ILE A 73 -23.60 20.44 17.00
C ILE A 73 -24.32 21.31 15.97
N SER A 74 -24.03 22.61 15.89
CA SER A 74 -24.67 23.51 14.92
C SER A 74 -24.41 23.13 13.46
N CYS A 75 -23.31 22.41 13.20
CA CYS A 75 -22.99 21.85 11.88
C CYS A 75 -23.82 20.61 11.53
N TYR A 76 -24.55 20.04 12.49
CA TYR A 76 -25.41 18.88 12.30
C TYR A 76 -26.82 19.30 11.88
N THR A 77 -27.11 19.23 10.59
CA THR A 77 -28.47 19.39 10.08
C THR A 77 -29.24 18.08 10.20
N CYS A 78 -29.94 17.88 11.32
CA CYS A 78 -31.11 17.00 11.32
C CYS A 78 -32.23 17.74 10.57
N GLY A 79 -33.07 17.08 9.77
CA GLY A 79 -34.05 17.70 8.86
C GLY A 79 -35.16 18.58 9.49
N SER A 80 -34.98 19.08 10.70
CA SER A 80 -35.85 19.97 11.46
C SER A 80 -35.05 21.15 12.02
N ASN A 81 -35.51 22.39 11.80
CA ASN A 81 -34.89 23.67 12.22
C ASN A 81 -34.86 23.91 13.76
N GLU A 82 -34.87 22.86 14.58
CA GLU A 82 -34.78 22.96 16.04
C GLU A 82 -33.35 22.67 16.53
N ALA A 83 -32.90 23.39 17.55
CA ALA A 83 -31.62 23.15 18.20
C ALA A 83 -31.57 21.73 18.77
N LEU A 84 -30.66 20.90 18.27
CA LEU A 84 -30.55 19.50 18.66
C LEU A 84 -30.12 19.40 20.13
N LEU A 85 -31.01 18.91 20.99
CA LEU A 85 -30.69 18.52 22.36
C LEU A 85 -30.05 17.13 22.34
N LEU A 86 -28.90 16.97 23.01
CA LEU A 86 -28.29 15.65 23.15
C LEU A 86 -29.19 14.74 24.01
N PRO A 87 -29.36 13.47 23.63
CA PRO A 87 -30.07 12.49 24.46
C PRO A 87 -29.46 12.35 25.86
N GLU A 88 -30.28 12.01 26.86
CA GLU A 88 -29.78 11.71 28.23
C GLU A 88 -28.93 10.44 28.26
N ASP A 89 -29.18 9.48 27.35
CA ASP A 89 -28.36 8.28 27.22
C ASP A 89 -26.99 8.62 26.63
N ARG A 90 -25.93 8.35 27.42
CA ARG A 90 -24.54 8.67 27.04
C ARG A 90 -24.12 8.02 25.72
N GLY A 91 -24.55 6.79 25.45
CA GLY A 91 -24.19 6.09 24.21
C GLY A 91 -24.79 6.77 22.98
N LYS A 92 -26.08 7.13 23.06
CA LYS A 92 -26.78 7.88 22.00
C LYS A 92 -26.21 9.29 21.84
N ALA A 93 -25.89 9.98 22.94
CA ALA A 93 -25.27 11.31 22.90
C ALA A 93 -23.90 11.28 22.19
N VAL A 94 -23.08 10.27 22.49
CA VAL A 94 -21.79 10.05 21.81
C VAL A 94 -21.98 9.78 20.32
N ALA A 95 -22.97 8.96 19.94
CA ALA A 95 -23.23 8.67 18.53
C ALA A 95 -23.66 9.93 17.75
N VAL A 96 -24.55 10.74 18.32
CA VAL A 96 -24.98 12.02 17.72
C VAL A 96 -23.81 12.99 17.61
N MET A 97 -23.00 13.13 18.67
CA MET A 97 -21.83 14.00 18.65
C MET A 97 -20.78 13.54 17.62
N SER A 98 -20.58 12.23 17.48
CA SER A 98 -19.73 11.66 16.44
C SER A 98 -20.20 12.11 15.05
N GLN A 99 -21.50 11.99 14.75
CA GLN A 99 -22.03 12.41 13.45
C GLN A 99 -21.92 13.92 13.23
N ALA A 100 -22.12 14.72 14.28
CA ALA A 100 -21.92 16.17 14.21
C ALA A 100 -20.46 16.54 13.92
N LEU A 101 -19.50 15.89 14.59
CA LEU A 101 -18.07 16.06 14.35
C LEU A 101 -17.70 15.69 12.90
N GLU A 102 -18.29 14.62 12.35
CA GLU A 102 -18.06 14.21 10.96
C GLU A 102 -18.45 15.32 9.97
N GLN A 103 -19.63 15.93 10.13
CA GLN A 103 -20.07 17.04 9.27
C GLN A 103 -19.18 18.27 9.44
N PHE A 104 -18.78 18.58 10.67
CA PHE A 104 -17.87 19.69 10.97
C PHE A 104 -16.51 19.52 10.28
N LEU A 105 -15.91 18.33 10.38
CA LEU A 105 -14.63 18.02 9.76
C LEU A 105 -14.72 18.02 8.23
N LYS A 106 -15.81 17.48 7.67
CA LYS A 106 -16.07 17.50 6.23
C LYS A 106 -16.15 18.92 5.69
N LYS A 107 -16.91 19.81 6.34
CA LYS A 107 -16.99 21.23 5.98
C LYS A 107 -15.62 21.91 6.07
N SER A 108 -14.87 21.64 7.15
CA SER A 108 -13.52 22.19 7.34
C SER A 108 -12.53 21.72 6.27
N HIS A 109 -12.71 20.49 5.76
CA HIS A 109 -11.95 19.95 4.65
C HIS A 109 -12.32 20.59 3.31
N GLU A 110 -13.62 20.75 3.04
CA GLU A 110 -14.13 21.42 1.84
C GLU A 110 -13.64 22.89 1.74
N ASP A 111 -13.56 23.57 2.89
CA ASP A 111 -12.99 24.93 3.01
C ASP A 111 -11.45 24.96 2.83
N ARG A 112 -10.80 23.80 2.58
CA ARG A 112 -9.35 23.63 2.42
C ARG A 112 -8.50 24.15 3.58
N CYS A 113 -9.07 24.24 4.78
CA CYS A 113 -8.35 24.68 5.97
C CYS A 113 -7.76 23.52 6.78
N LEU A 114 -8.36 22.32 6.70
CA LEU A 114 -7.93 21.15 7.46
C LEU A 114 -6.67 20.50 6.88
N VAL A 115 -5.60 20.39 7.70
CA VAL A 115 -4.37 19.64 7.35
C VAL A 115 -4.07 18.44 8.25
N GLY A 116 -4.89 18.20 9.28
CA GLY A 116 -4.80 17.01 10.11
C GLY A 116 -5.71 17.05 11.33
N VAL A 117 -6.02 15.89 11.90
CA VAL A 117 -6.78 15.75 13.14
C VAL A 117 -6.05 14.86 14.15
N ILE A 118 -6.02 15.28 15.41
CA ILE A 118 -5.51 14.46 16.52
C ILE A 118 -6.51 14.49 17.67
N GLY A 119 -6.65 13.37 18.38
CA GLY A 119 -7.49 13.34 19.57
C GLY A 119 -7.02 12.36 20.64
N VAL A 120 -7.71 12.37 21.77
CA VAL A 120 -7.38 11.57 22.94
C VAL A 120 -8.66 11.03 23.57
N GLY A 121 -8.69 9.75 23.93
CA GLY A 121 -9.89 9.15 24.48
C GLY A 121 -9.73 7.75 25.06
N GLY A 122 -10.61 7.41 26.01
CA GLY A 122 -10.83 6.02 26.42
C GLY A 122 -11.62 5.25 25.36
N SER A 123 -12.24 4.12 25.70
CA SER A 123 -13.07 3.35 24.75
C SER A 123 -14.19 4.21 24.09
N GLY A 124 -14.98 4.93 24.89
CA GLY A 124 -16.05 5.79 24.38
C GLY A 124 -15.57 6.97 23.54
N GLY A 125 -14.49 7.64 23.98
CA GLY A 125 -13.88 8.74 23.22
C GLY A 125 -13.22 8.27 21.92
N THR A 126 -12.57 7.10 21.94
CA THR A 126 -12.01 6.50 20.73
C THR A 126 -13.12 6.17 19.74
N SER A 127 -14.23 5.59 20.20
CA SER A 127 -15.41 5.33 19.36
C SER A 127 -15.96 6.62 18.73
N LEU A 128 -16.11 7.69 19.53
CA LEU A 128 -16.58 9.01 19.09
C LEU A 128 -15.69 9.61 18.00
N LEU A 129 -14.36 9.54 18.17
CA LEU A 129 -13.38 10.17 17.29
C LEU A 129 -13.07 9.34 16.04
N SER A 130 -13.18 8.00 16.12
CA SER A 130 -12.75 7.12 15.04
C SER A 130 -13.60 7.26 13.78
N SER A 131 -14.94 7.34 13.92
CA SER A 131 -15.84 7.45 12.76
C SER A 131 -15.64 8.76 11.98
N PRO A 132 -15.55 9.93 12.65
CA PRO A 132 -15.30 11.20 11.97
C PRO A 132 -13.89 11.33 11.42
N PHE A 133 -12.90 10.70 12.05
CA PHE A 133 -11.52 10.78 11.56
C PHE A 133 -11.35 9.93 10.31
N ARG A 134 -11.90 8.70 10.28
CA ARG A 134 -11.77 7.81 9.11
C ARG A 134 -12.62 8.23 7.91
N SER A 135 -13.57 9.15 8.07
CA SER A 135 -14.33 9.71 6.94
C SER A 135 -13.55 10.77 6.17
N LEU A 136 -12.44 11.26 6.74
CA LEU A 136 -11.50 12.12 6.03
C LEU A 136 -10.70 11.31 5.00
N PRO A 137 -10.35 11.92 3.85
CA PRO A 137 -9.56 11.26 2.81
C PRO A 137 -8.25 10.67 3.31
N ILE A 138 -7.82 9.57 2.69
CA ILE A 138 -6.53 8.94 2.97
C ILE A 138 -5.38 9.92 2.73
N GLY A 139 -4.37 9.85 3.58
CA GLY A 139 -3.19 10.69 3.54
C GLY A 139 -3.33 12.01 4.30
N ILE A 140 -4.52 12.37 4.79
CA ILE A 140 -4.64 13.41 5.84
C ILE A 140 -4.22 12.78 7.17
N PRO A 141 -3.25 13.35 7.90
CA PRO A 141 -2.84 12.83 9.20
C PRO A 141 -4.02 12.75 10.17
N LYS A 142 -4.27 11.55 10.69
CA LYS A 142 -5.34 11.26 11.67
C LYS A 142 -4.85 10.31 12.75
N VAL A 143 -4.79 10.81 13.98
CA VAL A 143 -4.16 10.14 15.12
C VAL A 143 -5.09 10.18 16.34
N ILE A 144 -5.25 9.06 17.03
CA ILE A 144 -5.95 9.02 18.33
C ILE A 144 -5.04 8.37 19.36
N VAL A 145 -4.79 9.07 20.48
CA VAL A 145 -4.19 8.46 21.67
C VAL A 145 -5.30 7.73 22.43
N SER A 146 -5.26 6.40 22.41
CA SER A 146 -6.36 5.54 22.83
C SER A 146 -5.94 4.53 23.89
N THR A 147 -6.79 4.33 24.91
CA THR A 147 -6.62 3.26 25.90
C THR A 147 -6.93 1.87 25.34
N VAL A 148 -7.61 1.81 24.18
CA VAL A 148 -8.04 0.55 23.52
C VAL A 148 -7.28 0.28 22.22
N ALA A 149 -6.13 0.95 22.00
CA ALA A 149 -5.28 0.69 20.83
C ALA A 149 -4.70 -0.73 20.81
N SER A 150 -4.46 -1.33 21.98
CA SER A 150 -3.97 -2.71 22.13
C SER A 150 -5.15 -3.67 22.34
N GLY A 151 -5.85 -4.01 21.26
CA GLY A 151 -7.03 -4.89 21.28
C GLY A 151 -7.62 -5.11 19.88
N GLN A 152 -8.92 -5.36 19.79
CA GLN A 152 -9.65 -5.38 18.52
C GLN A 152 -9.87 -3.94 18.03
N THR A 153 -9.21 -3.55 16.95
CA THR A 153 -9.19 -2.17 16.44
C THR A 153 -9.91 -1.97 15.12
N GLU A 154 -10.36 -3.04 14.46
CA GLU A 154 -11.10 -2.96 13.19
C GLU A 154 -12.31 -2.00 13.26
N PRO A 155 -13.17 -2.00 14.32
CA PRO A 155 -14.31 -1.08 14.38
C PRO A 155 -13.92 0.40 14.49
N TYR A 156 -12.66 0.69 14.84
CA TYR A 156 -12.13 2.06 14.94
C TYR A 156 -11.45 2.45 13.63
N VAL A 157 -10.44 1.69 13.20
CA VAL A 157 -9.59 2.02 12.04
C VAL A 157 -10.30 1.76 10.70
N GLY A 158 -11.08 0.68 10.63
CA GLY A 158 -11.69 0.21 9.38
C GLY A 158 -10.65 -0.01 8.29
N THR A 159 -10.89 0.58 7.13
CA THR A 159 -10.01 0.55 5.95
C THR A 159 -9.24 1.85 5.72
N SER A 160 -9.15 2.70 6.76
CA SER A 160 -8.46 3.99 6.67
C SER A 160 -7.03 3.92 7.20
N ASP A 161 -6.22 4.94 6.91
CA ASP A 161 -4.91 5.19 7.54
C ASP A 161 -5.01 5.87 8.93
N LEU A 162 -6.04 5.55 9.73
CA LEU A 162 -6.18 6.04 11.12
C LEU A 162 -5.14 5.37 12.02
N VAL A 163 -4.36 6.18 12.75
CA VAL A 163 -3.33 5.67 13.66
C VAL A 163 -3.82 5.74 15.10
N LEU A 164 -3.78 4.60 15.80
CA LEU A 164 -4.06 4.53 17.23
C LEU A 164 -2.74 4.44 18.00
N PHE A 165 -2.44 5.48 18.79
CA PHE A 165 -1.33 5.46 19.74
C PHE A 165 -1.79 4.86 21.07
N PRO A 166 -1.19 3.76 21.55
CA PRO A 166 -1.52 3.21 22.87
C PRO A 166 -1.19 4.21 23.98
N SER A 167 -2.19 4.52 24.82
CA SER A 167 -1.99 5.43 25.96
C SER A 167 -1.14 4.83 27.09
N ILE A 168 -0.93 3.50 27.06
CA ILE A 168 -0.24 2.65 28.06
C ILE A 168 -0.97 2.57 29.41
N VAL A 169 -1.33 3.71 29.98
CA VAL A 169 -2.15 3.83 31.19
C VAL A 169 -3.49 4.47 30.83
N ASP A 170 -4.47 4.38 31.74
CA ASP A 170 -5.72 5.09 31.56
C ASP A 170 -5.49 6.61 31.45
N ILE A 171 -6.35 7.29 30.68
CA ILE A 171 -6.26 8.74 30.46
C ILE A 171 -7.07 9.42 31.56
N ALA A 172 -6.39 9.61 32.69
CA ALA A 172 -6.91 10.21 33.91
C ALA A 172 -5.83 11.14 34.52
N GLY A 173 -5.71 12.33 33.95
CA GLY A 173 -4.74 13.35 34.33
C GLY A 173 -3.34 13.19 33.71
N ILE A 174 -2.51 14.22 33.93
CA ILE A 174 -1.11 14.24 33.49
C ILE A 174 -0.20 13.66 34.58
N ASN A 175 0.48 12.57 34.25
CA ASN A 175 1.49 11.91 35.08
C ASN A 175 2.78 11.68 34.27
N SER A 176 3.79 11.05 34.87
CA SER A 176 5.08 10.82 34.22
C SER A 176 4.98 9.97 32.94
N VAL A 177 4.04 9.03 32.90
CA VAL A 177 3.80 8.16 31.73
C VAL A 177 2.98 8.89 30.68
N SER A 178 1.83 9.45 31.05
CA SER A 178 0.95 10.13 30.08
C SER A 178 1.62 11.34 29.43
N ARG A 179 2.49 12.06 30.17
CA ARG A 179 3.32 13.14 29.62
C ARG A 179 4.21 12.65 28.47
N LEU A 180 4.89 11.52 28.65
CA LEU A 180 5.77 10.95 27.62
C LEU A 180 4.97 10.52 26.39
N ILE A 181 3.87 9.79 26.59
CA ILE A 181 3.07 9.24 25.50
C ILE A 181 2.39 10.35 24.69
N LEU A 182 1.75 11.32 25.36
CA LEU A 182 1.11 12.44 24.69
C LEU A 182 2.13 13.31 23.94
N SER A 183 3.33 13.51 24.48
CA SER A 183 4.40 14.25 23.78
C SER A 183 4.88 13.52 22.53
N ASN A 184 5.08 12.20 22.62
CA ASN A 184 5.48 11.39 21.46
C ASN A 184 4.41 11.39 20.37
N ALA A 185 3.14 11.26 20.75
CA ALA A 185 2.02 11.32 19.80
C ALA A 185 1.92 12.70 19.13
N ALA A 186 2.07 13.78 19.90
CA ALA A 186 2.09 15.14 19.36
C ALA A 186 3.25 15.37 18.38
N ALA A 187 4.46 14.93 18.73
CA ALA A 187 5.64 15.05 17.86
C ALA A 187 5.48 14.24 16.57
N ALA A 188 5.01 12.99 16.66
CA ALA A 188 4.75 12.15 15.49
C ALA A 188 3.72 12.80 14.56
N PHE A 189 2.60 13.26 15.11
CA PHE A 189 1.56 13.93 14.35
C PHE A 189 2.04 15.26 13.72
N ALA A 190 2.83 16.06 14.45
CA ALA A 190 3.45 17.27 13.91
C ALA A 190 4.34 16.95 12.69
N GLY A 191 5.15 15.89 12.77
CA GLY A 191 5.99 15.42 11.66
C GLY A 191 5.17 15.03 10.44
N MET A 192 4.07 14.28 10.63
CA MET A 192 3.15 13.90 9.54
C MET A 192 2.55 15.15 8.85
N VAL A 193 2.08 16.12 9.63
CA VAL A 193 1.48 17.36 9.13
C VAL A 193 2.50 18.19 8.36
N VAL A 194 3.69 18.43 8.93
CA VAL A 194 4.73 19.23 8.30
C VAL A 194 5.24 18.58 7.02
N GLY A 195 5.52 17.27 7.06
CA GLY A 195 5.98 16.52 5.88
C GLY A 195 4.99 16.65 4.73
N ARG A 196 3.70 16.42 5.01
CA ARG A 196 2.63 16.57 4.01
C ARG A 196 2.50 18.00 3.47
N VAL A 197 2.54 19.01 4.34
CA VAL A 197 2.42 20.42 3.92
C VAL A 197 3.59 20.85 3.03
N HIS A 198 4.80 20.33 3.26
CA HIS A 198 5.94 20.57 2.37
C HIS A 198 5.77 19.83 1.03
N SER A 199 5.39 18.55 1.03
CA SER A 199 5.17 17.78 -0.21
C SER A 199 4.09 18.38 -1.12
N LEU A 200 3.06 19.01 -0.56
CA LEU A 200 2.03 19.73 -1.33
C LEU A 200 2.56 21.00 -2.03
N LYS A 201 3.67 21.57 -1.57
CA LYS A 201 4.32 22.73 -2.21
C LYS A 201 5.30 22.30 -3.30
N ASP A 202 5.91 21.12 -3.14
CA ASP A 202 6.97 20.59 -3.99
C ASP A 202 6.44 19.72 -5.14
N SER A 203 5.13 19.69 -5.40
CA SER A 203 4.51 18.86 -6.45
C SER A 203 4.85 19.38 -7.86
N SER A 204 6.11 19.22 -8.28
CA SER A 204 6.53 19.27 -9.69
C SER A 204 6.12 17.97 -10.38
N CYS A 205 5.46 18.11 -11.52
CA CYS A 205 4.89 17.08 -12.39
C CYS A 205 5.70 15.76 -12.45
N ILE A 206 5.32 14.78 -11.64
CA ILE A 206 5.54 13.37 -11.95
C ILE A 206 4.25 12.93 -12.65
N GLU A 207 4.36 12.37 -13.86
CA GLU A 207 3.21 11.77 -14.53
C GLU A 207 2.77 10.53 -13.74
N ASP A 208 1.71 10.66 -12.95
CA ASP A 208 1.13 9.53 -12.21
C ASP A 208 0.61 8.49 -13.21
N LYS A 209 1.08 7.24 -13.08
CA LYS A 209 0.57 6.12 -13.88
C LYS A 209 -0.90 5.87 -13.52
N PRO A 210 -1.75 5.48 -14.48
CA PRO A 210 -3.11 5.08 -14.17
C PRO A 210 -3.09 3.81 -13.30
N THR A 211 -3.77 3.88 -12.16
CA THR A 211 -3.82 2.84 -11.13
C THR A 211 -5.10 2.02 -11.24
N VAL A 212 -4.95 0.70 -11.18
CA VAL A 212 -6.02 -0.28 -11.31
C VAL A 212 -6.13 -1.12 -10.04
N GLY A 213 -7.35 -1.26 -9.50
CA GLY A 213 -7.64 -2.13 -8.37
C GLY A 213 -8.00 -3.55 -8.83
N ILE A 214 -7.46 -4.59 -8.18
CA ILE A 214 -7.71 -5.99 -8.53
C ILE A 214 -8.10 -6.79 -7.29
N THR A 215 -9.24 -7.50 -7.32
CA THR A 215 -9.64 -8.39 -6.22
C THR A 215 -9.09 -9.81 -6.39
N MET A 216 -8.59 -10.39 -5.30
CA MET A 216 -7.83 -11.65 -5.32
C MET A 216 -8.21 -12.57 -4.17
N PHE A 217 -8.12 -13.87 -4.41
CA PHE A 217 -8.11 -14.90 -3.36
C PHE A 217 -7.02 -15.95 -3.66
N GLY A 218 -6.62 -16.74 -2.67
CA GLY A 218 -5.57 -17.76 -2.85
C GLY A 218 -5.84 -18.74 -4.00
N VAL A 219 -7.11 -19.02 -4.26
CA VAL A 219 -7.59 -19.92 -5.33
C VAL A 219 -7.74 -19.26 -6.70
N THR A 220 -7.62 -17.93 -6.78
CA THR A 220 -7.63 -17.13 -8.04
C THR A 220 -6.30 -16.41 -8.28
N THR A 221 -5.30 -16.64 -7.42
CA THR A 221 -3.96 -16.03 -7.53
C THR A 221 -3.29 -16.24 -8.89
N PRO A 222 -3.38 -17.41 -9.56
CA PRO A 222 -2.82 -17.57 -10.91
C PRO A 222 -3.40 -16.56 -11.92
N CYS A 223 -4.74 -16.40 -11.93
CA CYS A 223 -5.41 -15.41 -12.77
C CYS A 223 -4.95 -13.99 -12.44
N VAL A 224 -4.97 -13.62 -11.15
CA VAL A 224 -4.61 -12.27 -10.69
C VAL A 224 -3.17 -11.92 -11.03
N ASN A 225 -2.22 -12.83 -10.84
CA ASN A 225 -0.82 -12.58 -11.17
C ASN A 225 -0.64 -12.36 -12.67
N ALA A 226 -1.26 -13.19 -13.51
CA ALA A 226 -1.20 -13.02 -14.96
C ALA A 226 -1.82 -11.68 -15.42
N VAL A 227 -2.96 -11.29 -14.86
CA VAL A 227 -3.58 -9.97 -15.12
C VAL A 227 -2.67 -8.83 -14.66
N LYS A 228 -2.09 -8.93 -13.46
CA LYS A 228 -1.21 -7.92 -12.88
C LYS A 228 0.05 -7.72 -13.71
N ASP A 229 0.70 -8.81 -14.10
CA ASP A 229 1.92 -8.78 -14.91
C ASP A 229 1.63 -8.17 -16.28
N ARG A 230 0.51 -8.55 -16.92
CA ARG A 230 0.10 -7.95 -18.19
C ARG A 230 -0.26 -6.46 -18.07
N LEU A 231 -0.99 -6.05 -17.03
CA LEU A 231 -1.30 -4.63 -16.80
C LEU A 231 -0.04 -3.79 -16.58
N HIS A 232 0.98 -4.36 -15.95
CA HIS A 232 2.27 -3.70 -15.80
C HIS A 232 2.96 -3.48 -17.16
N GLU A 233 2.92 -4.46 -18.06
CA GLU A 233 3.43 -4.32 -19.43
C GLU A 233 2.68 -3.23 -20.22
N GLU A 234 1.37 -3.09 -19.98
CA GLU A 234 0.51 -2.05 -20.58
C GLU A 234 0.67 -0.66 -19.90
N GLY A 235 1.56 -0.53 -18.92
CA GLY A 235 1.91 0.74 -18.28
C GLY A 235 1.05 1.17 -17.10
N TYR A 236 0.17 0.30 -16.59
CA TYR A 236 -0.66 0.58 -15.42
C TYR A 236 0.07 0.26 -14.11
N GLU A 237 -0.29 1.00 -13.06
CA GLU A 237 0.00 0.61 -11.68
C GLU A 237 -1.14 -0.28 -11.16
N THR A 238 -0.84 -1.27 -10.30
CA THR A 238 -1.84 -2.21 -9.82
C THR A 238 -1.85 -2.29 -8.29
N LEU A 239 -3.04 -2.21 -7.69
CA LEU A 239 -3.28 -2.45 -6.27
C LEU A 239 -4.10 -3.73 -6.11
N VAL A 240 -3.54 -4.74 -5.45
CA VAL A 240 -4.20 -6.04 -5.24
C VAL A 240 -4.85 -6.09 -3.87
N PHE A 241 -6.14 -6.44 -3.82
CA PHE A 241 -6.94 -6.51 -2.61
C PHE A 241 -7.37 -7.95 -2.35
N HIS A 242 -7.05 -8.44 -1.16
CA HIS A 242 -7.50 -9.75 -0.72
C HIS A 242 -9.00 -9.70 -0.39
N ALA A 243 -9.82 -10.50 -1.07
CA ALA A 243 -11.28 -10.47 -1.01
C ALA A 243 -11.85 -11.06 0.29
N THR A 244 -11.58 -10.41 1.43
CA THR A 244 -11.95 -10.85 2.78
C THR A 244 -13.09 -10.01 3.39
N GLY A 245 -13.88 -9.34 2.55
CA GLY A 245 -14.90 -8.35 2.93
C GLY A 245 -14.30 -6.96 3.15
N VAL A 246 -13.25 -6.88 3.97
CA VAL A 246 -12.49 -5.64 4.21
C VAL A 246 -11.74 -5.19 2.95
N GLY A 247 -11.20 -6.13 2.16
CA GLY A 247 -10.44 -5.81 0.96
C GLY A 247 -11.27 -5.14 -0.13
N GLY A 248 -12.48 -5.64 -0.42
CA GLY A 248 -13.40 -4.99 -1.35
C GLY A 248 -13.78 -3.58 -0.90
N ARG A 249 -14.06 -3.38 0.39
CA ARG A 249 -14.35 -2.04 0.96
C ARG A 249 -13.14 -1.10 0.87
N ALA A 250 -11.93 -1.60 1.09
CA ALA A 250 -10.71 -0.80 0.95
C ALA A 250 -10.50 -0.34 -0.49
N MET A 251 -10.67 -1.24 -1.45
CA MET A 251 -10.61 -0.93 -2.89
C MET A 251 -11.63 0.15 -3.26
N GLU A 252 -12.90 -0.01 -2.85
CA GLU A 252 -13.95 0.97 -3.16
C GLU A 252 -13.71 2.33 -2.52
N ASN A 253 -13.15 2.38 -1.30
CA ASN A 253 -12.79 3.65 -0.68
C ASN A 253 -11.71 4.39 -1.49
N LEU A 254 -10.70 3.67 -1.99
CA LEU A 254 -9.66 4.25 -2.85
C LEU A 254 -10.23 4.68 -4.22
N VAL A 255 -11.22 3.98 -4.76
CA VAL A 255 -12.00 4.44 -5.93
C VAL A 255 -12.76 5.73 -5.60
N ARG A 256 -13.40 5.81 -4.43
CA ARG A 256 -14.16 7.00 -4.01
C ARG A 256 -13.28 8.25 -3.97
N GLU A 257 -12.05 8.07 -3.50
CA GLU A 257 -11.04 9.11 -3.33
C GLU A 257 -10.27 9.43 -4.61
N GLY A 258 -10.43 8.62 -5.66
CA GLY A 258 -9.83 8.85 -6.97
C GLY A 258 -8.42 8.30 -7.14
N PHE A 259 -7.91 7.52 -6.17
CA PHE A 259 -6.62 6.83 -6.26
C PHE A 259 -6.64 5.67 -7.26
N ILE A 260 -7.81 5.10 -7.56
CA ILE A 260 -8.00 4.00 -8.51
C ILE A 260 -8.87 4.49 -9.68
N GLN A 261 -8.36 4.36 -10.90
CA GLN A 261 -9.02 4.80 -12.14
C GLN A 261 -9.55 3.64 -13.01
N GLY A 262 -9.31 2.38 -12.61
CA GLY A 262 -9.87 1.18 -13.25
C GLY A 262 -10.02 0.05 -12.24
N VAL A 263 -10.97 -0.87 -12.44
CA VAL A 263 -11.18 -1.99 -11.53
C VAL A 263 -11.30 -3.32 -12.30
N PHE A 264 -10.54 -4.30 -11.84
CA PHE A 264 -10.68 -5.72 -12.18
C PHE A 264 -11.20 -6.46 -10.96
N ASP A 265 -12.52 -6.56 -10.85
CA ASP A 265 -13.16 -7.32 -9.78
C ASP A 265 -13.22 -8.81 -10.15
N ILE A 266 -12.04 -9.46 -10.19
CA ILE A 266 -11.88 -10.86 -10.60
C ILE A 266 -12.50 -11.79 -9.57
N THR A 267 -12.34 -11.46 -8.28
CA THR A 267 -12.72 -12.33 -7.16
C THR A 267 -13.85 -11.70 -6.34
N THR A 268 -15.09 -12.00 -6.71
CA THR A 268 -16.30 -11.48 -6.06
C THR A 268 -16.84 -12.39 -4.94
N THR A 269 -15.99 -13.22 -4.33
CA THR A 269 -16.34 -14.20 -3.29
C THR A 269 -17.03 -13.60 -2.07
N GLU A 270 -16.74 -12.33 -1.74
CA GLU A 270 -17.35 -11.60 -0.64
C GLU A 270 -18.90 -11.56 -0.73
N VAL A 271 -19.45 -11.69 -1.94
CA VAL A 271 -20.90 -11.78 -2.19
C VAL A 271 -21.46 -13.12 -1.71
N ALA A 272 -20.75 -14.23 -1.89
CA ALA A 272 -21.19 -15.54 -1.39
C ALA A 272 -21.30 -15.51 0.14
N ASP A 273 -20.31 -14.93 0.80
CA ASP A 273 -20.32 -14.72 2.25
C ASP A 273 -21.47 -13.82 2.69
N TYR A 274 -21.75 -12.72 1.98
CA TYR A 274 -22.88 -11.85 2.30
C TYR A 274 -24.23 -12.55 2.17
N ILE A 275 -24.44 -13.36 1.12
CA ILE A 275 -25.70 -14.04 0.85
C ILE A 275 -25.95 -15.20 1.82
N VAL A 276 -24.91 -15.96 2.16
CA VAL A 276 -25.05 -17.20 2.96
C VAL A 276 -24.79 -16.96 4.45
N GLY A 277 -24.00 -15.94 4.80
CA GLY A 277 -23.62 -15.57 6.16
C GLY A 277 -22.25 -16.12 6.57
N GLY A 278 -21.25 -15.93 5.71
CA GLY A 278 -19.84 -16.21 5.98
C GLY A 278 -19.13 -15.09 6.77
N VAL A 279 -17.86 -15.32 7.14
CA VAL A 279 -17.07 -14.41 7.99
C VAL A 279 -16.32 -13.32 7.24
N MET A 280 -16.24 -13.41 5.91
CA MET A 280 -15.53 -12.50 5.00
C MET A 280 -16.52 -11.75 4.07
N ALA A 281 -17.72 -11.46 4.57
CA ALA A 281 -18.78 -10.83 3.79
C ALA A 281 -18.47 -9.37 3.40
N CYS A 282 -18.90 -9.00 2.19
CA CYS A 282 -19.10 -7.61 1.85
C CYS A 282 -20.36 -7.06 2.56
N ASP A 283 -20.63 -5.78 2.40
CA ASP A 283 -21.90 -5.18 2.79
C ASP A 283 -22.84 -5.06 1.56
N SER A 284 -24.05 -4.55 1.80
CA SER A 284 -25.05 -4.34 0.75
C SER A 284 -24.66 -3.26 -0.27
N SER A 285 -23.63 -2.45 0.01
CA SER A 285 -23.18 -1.36 -0.86
C SER A 285 -22.12 -1.79 -1.87
N ARG A 286 -21.69 -3.06 -1.85
CA ARG A 286 -20.70 -3.58 -2.80
C ARG A 286 -21.07 -3.23 -4.25
N PHE A 287 -20.07 -2.74 -4.97
CA PHE A 287 -20.05 -2.21 -6.34
C PHE A 287 -20.61 -0.79 -6.52
N ASP A 288 -21.36 -0.23 -5.57
CA ASP A 288 -22.05 1.07 -5.73
C ASP A 288 -21.04 2.18 -6.02
N THR A 289 -19.94 2.21 -5.26
CA THR A 289 -18.91 3.26 -5.38
C THR A 289 -18.26 3.30 -6.76
N ILE A 290 -18.00 2.12 -7.34
CA ILE A 290 -17.36 1.98 -8.66
C ILE A 290 -18.31 2.50 -9.74
N ILE A 291 -19.59 2.16 -9.61
CA ILE A 291 -20.66 2.57 -10.53
C ILE A 291 -20.89 4.08 -10.44
N GLU A 292 -20.98 4.63 -9.23
CA GLU A 292 -21.18 6.06 -8.97
C GLU A 292 -20.03 6.90 -9.54
N LYS A 293 -18.79 6.44 -9.40
CA LYS A 293 -17.59 7.10 -9.94
C LYS A 293 -17.37 6.85 -11.44
N LYS A 294 -18.16 5.97 -12.06
CA LYS A 294 -18.07 5.60 -13.48
C LYS A 294 -16.68 5.13 -13.89
N VAL A 295 -15.99 4.44 -12.99
CA VAL A 295 -14.67 3.86 -13.24
C VAL A 295 -14.82 2.57 -14.06
N PRO A 296 -14.08 2.40 -15.18
CA PRO A 296 -14.14 1.19 -15.99
C PRO A 296 -14.01 -0.08 -15.15
N LEU A 297 -14.98 -0.98 -15.28
CA LEU A 297 -15.09 -2.18 -14.46
C LEU A 297 -15.07 -3.43 -15.33
N VAL A 298 -14.06 -4.27 -15.16
CA VAL A 298 -14.10 -5.67 -15.60
C VAL A 298 -14.41 -6.53 -14.38
N LEU A 299 -15.54 -7.23 -14.41
CA LEU A 299 -16.01 -8.08 -13.31
C LEU A 299 -15.98 -9.54 -13.72
N SER A 300 -15.57 -10.43 -12.82
CA SER A 300 -15.68 -11.87 -12.99
C SER A 300 -16.32 -12.51 -11.76
N VAL A 301 -16.25 -13.83 -11.66
CA VAL A 301 -16.97 -14.65 -10.69
C VAL A 301 -16.05 -15.49 -9.81
N GLY A 302 -14.80 -15.07 -9.67
CA GLY A 302 -13.77 -15.80 -8.97
C GLY A 302 -14.12 -16.11 -7.53
N ALA A 303 -13.89 -17.36 -7.14
CA ALA A 303 -14.14 -17.89 -5.80
C ALA A 303 -15.60 -17.75 -5.29
N LEU A 304 -16.59 -17.52 -6.16
CA LEU A 304 -18.02 -17.58 -5.77
C LEU A 304 -18.49 -19.01 -5.44
N ASP A 305 -17.64 -20.02 -5.65
CA ASP A 305 -17.86 -21.40 -5.27
C ASP A 305 -17.72 -21.65 -3.76
N MET A 306 -17.27 -20.68 -2.97
CA MET A 306 -17.00 -20.88 -1.54
C MET A 306 -17.58 -19.80 -0.65
N VAL A 307 -17.97 -20.22 0.55
CA VAL A 307 -18.32 -19.37 1.70
C VAL A 307 -17.30 -19.61 2.80
N ASN A 308 -16.77 -18.54 3.38
CA ASN A 308 -15.70 -18.60 4.36
C ASN A 308 -16.25 -18.71 5.78
N PHE A 309 -15.69 -19.65 6.55
CA PHE A 309 -15.90 -19.77 7.99
C PHE A 309 -14.56 -19.87 8.71
N GLY A 310 -14.61 -19.78 10.04
CA GLY A 310 -13.46 -20.02 10.90
C GLY A 310 -13.08 -21.51 10.97
N ALA A 311 -12.54 -21.90 12.12
CA ALA A 311 -12.29 -23.31 12.42
C ALA A 311 -13.58 -24.14 12.27
N LYS A 312 -13.46 -25.42 11.92
CA LYS A 312 -14.61 -26.27 11.55
C LYS A 312 -15.69 -26.36 12.62
N ASP A 313 -15.30 -26.30 13.89
CA ASP A 313 -16.17 -26.28 15.06
C ASP A 313 -16.97 -24.98 15.21
N THR A 314 -16.52 -23.88 14.60
CA THR A 314 -17.23 -22.59 14.56
C THR A 314 -18.32 -22.52 13.49
N ILE A 315 -18.38 -23.51 12.58
CA ILE A 315 -19.37 -23.52 11.49
C ILE A 315 -20.79 -23.70 12.09
N PRO A 316 -21.75 -22.82 11.75
CA PRO A 316 -23.13 -22.93 12.24
C PRO A 316 -23.74 -24.32 11.99
N LEU A 317 -24.50 -24.84 12.96
CA LEU A 317 -25.09 -26.20 12.93
C LEU A 317 -25.85 -26.51 11.63
N LYS A 318 -26.55 -25.52 11.05
CA LYS A 318 -27.29 -25.65 9.78
C LYS A 318 -26.41 -25.97 8.57
N PHE A 319 -25.10 -25.75 8.66
CA PHE A 319 -24.15 -25.91 7.57
C PHE A 319 -23.19 -27.09 7.75
N GLN A 320 -23.21 -27.80 8.89
CA GLN A 320 -22.25 -28.87 9.19
C GLN A 320 -22.31 -30.07 8.23
N GLN A 321 -23.45 -30.30 7.58
CA GLN A 321 -23.65 -31.39 6.60
C GLN A 321 -23.28 -30.97 5.16
N ARG A 322 -22.83 -29.74 4.95
CA ARG A 322 -22.43 -29.24 3.63
C ARG A 322 -21.05 -29.77 3.24
N ASN A 323 -20.68 -29.62 1.98
CA ASN A 323 -19.33 -29.94 1.51
C ASN A 323 -18.34 -28.90 2.07
N ILE A 324 -17.64 -29.28 3.14
CA ILE A 324 -16.64 -28.45 3.84
C ILE A 324 -15.22 -28.88 3.46
N TYR A 325 -14.41 -27.92 3.06
CA TYR A 325 -12.98 -28.07 2.85
C TYR A 325 -12.20 -27.35 3.95
N GLU A 326 -11.41 -28.09 4.72
CA GLU A 326 -10.55 -27.53 5.77
C GLU A 326 -9.27 -26.97 5.13
N HIS A 327 -9.23 -25.65 4.91
CA HIS A 327 -8.06 -25.00 4.32
C HIS A 327 -6.89 -24.97 5.30
N ASN A 328 -7.17 -24.61 6.56
CA ASN A 328 -6.23 -24.73 7.67
C ASN A 328 -7.00 -24.82 8.99
N LYS A 329 -6.29 -24.88 10.13
CA LYS A 329 -6.92 -25.01 11.46
C LYS A 329 -7.85 -23.85 11.85
N GLN A 330 -7.71 -22.68 11.22
CA GLN A 330 -8.46 -21.46 11.52
C GLN A 330 -9.50 -21.11 10.45
N VAL A 331 -9.44 -21.74 9.26
CA VAL A 331 -10.28 -21.38 8.11
C VAL A 331 -10.82 -22.62 7.44
N SER A 332 -12.13 -22.68 7.31
CA SER A 332 -12.87 -23.71 6.59
C SER A 332 -13.69 -23.07 5.48
N LEU A 333 -13.73 -23.70 4.31
CA LEU A 333 -14.47 -23.25 3.14
C LEU A 333 -15.69 -24.15 2.97
N MET A 334 -16.85 -23.58 2.67
CA MET A 334 -18.07 -24.33 2.36
C MET A 334 -18.44 -24.14 0.89
N ARG A 335 -18.64 -25.24 0.15
CA ARG A 335 -19.06 -25.17 -1.26
C ARG A 335 -20.45 -24.58 -1.40
N THR A 336 -20.61 -23.53 -2.21
CA THR A 336 -21.92 -22.93 -2.54
C THR A 336 -22.78 -23.87 -3.40
N THR A 337 -24.09 -23.85 -3.20
CA THR A 337 -25.05 -24.62 -4.02
C THR A 337 -25.48 -23.87 -5.27
N VAL A 338 -26.18 -24.57 -6.18
CA VAL A 338 -26.83 -23.98 -7.36
C VAL A 338 -27.76 -22.81 -6.98
N GLU A 339 -28.60 -22.96 -5.95
CA GLU A 339 -29.53 -21.92 -5.49
C GLU A 339 -28.81 -20.71 -4.89
N GLU A 340 -27.73 -20.93 -4.15
CA GLU A 340 -26.91 -19.85 -3.59
C GLU A 340 -26.19 -19.07 -4.71
N ASN A 341 -25.72 -19.77 -5.75
CA ASN A 341 -25.14 -19.14 -6.94
C ASN A 341 -26.15 -18.28 -7.70
N ARG A 342 -27.41 -18.73 -7.84
CA ARG A 342 -28.48 -17.89 -8.43
C ARG A 342 -28.70 -16.61 -7.63
N LYS A 343 -28.71 -16.68 -6.30
CA LYS A 343 -28.82 -15.49 -5.43
C LYS A 343 -27.61 -14.55 -5.56
N CYS A 344 -26.41 -15.09 -5.71
CA CYS A 344 -25.22 -14.28 -5.98
C CYS A 344 -25.33 -13.56 -7.33
N ALA A 345 -25.81 -14.26 -8.38
CA ALA A 345 -26.09 -13.65 -9.68
C ALA A 345 -27.12 -12.52 -9.57
N GLU A 346 -28.21 -12.74 -8.84
CA GLU A 346 -29.24 -11.72 -8.59
C GLU A 346 -28.66 -10.48 -7.89
N PHE A 347 -27.84 -10.66 -6.86
CA PHE A 347 -27.19 -9.56 -6.15
C PHE A 347 -26.32 -8.72 -7.10
N ILE A 348 -25.42 -9.37 -7.84
CA ILE A 348 -24.51 -8.70 -8.79
C ILE A 348 -25.33 -8.02 -9.89
N ALA A 349 -26.28 -8.73 -10.51
CA ALA A 349 -27.07 -8.19 -11.61
C ALA A 349 -27.92 -6.98 -11.19
N ASN A 350 -28.50 -6.99 -9.98
CA ASN A 350 -29.27 -5.87 -9.46
C ASN A 350 -28.43 -4.59 -9.33
N LYS A 351 -27.14 -4.71 -9.02
CA LYS A 351 -26.20 -3.58 -8.98
C LYS A 351 -25.87 -3.07 -10.39
N LEU A 352 -25.62 -3.97 -11.33
CA LEU A 352 -25.14 -3.60 -12.68
C LEU A 352 -26.25 -3.17 -13.65
N LYS A 353 -27.49 -3.62 -13.46
CA LYS A 353 -28.60 -3.47 -14.43
C LYS A 353 -28.91 -2.02 -14.82
N ASN A 354 -28.82 -1.09 -13.87
CA ASN A 354 -29.12 0.33 -14.08
C ASN A 354 -27.86 1.21 -14.11
N SER A 355 -26.68 0.59 -14.21
CA SER A 355 -25.42 1.32 -14.25
C SER A 355 -25.25 2.07 -15.58
N SER A 356 -24.72 3.29 -15.49
CA SER A 356 -24.21 4.07 -16.63
C SER A 356 -22.68 4.00 -16.75
N CYS A 357 -22.05 3.13 -15.95
CA CYS A 357 -20.63 2.85 -16.00
C CYS A 357 -20.32 1.84 -17.11
N ARG A 358 -19.13 1.96 -17.71
CA ARG A 358 -18.63 0.98 -18.68
C ARG A 358 -18.20 -0.29 -17.94
N ILE A 359 -18.88 -1.39 -18.22
CA ILE A 359 -18.75 -2.66 -17.52
C ILE A 359 -18.59 -3.80 -18.53
N CYS A 360 -17.59 -4.66 -18.32
CA CYS A 360 -17.51 -5.94 -19.00
C CYS A 360 -17.51 -7.08 -17.97
N VAL A 361 -18.53 -7.93 -18.01
CA VAL A 361 -18.60 -9.13 -17.18
C VAL A 361 -17.99 -10.29 -17.96
N CYS A 362 -16.89 -10.86 -17.47
CA CYS A 362 -16.17 -11.96 -18.10
C CYS A 362 -16.38 -13.25 -17.30
N LEU A 363 -16.91 -14.29 -17.95
CA LEU A 363 -17.41 -15.50 -17.31
C LEU A 363 -16.63 -16.74 -17.80
N PRO A 364 -15.89 -17.45 -16.92
CA PRO A 364 -15.12 -18.64 -17.29
C PRO A 364 -15.95 -19.93 -17.17
N GLU A 365 -16.20 -20.61 -18.28
CA GLU A 365 -17.08 -21.78 -18.36
C GLU A 365 -16.57 -23.03 -17.63
N LYS A 366 -15.25 -23.21 -17.54
CA LYS A 366 -14.66 -24.48 -17.03
C LYS A 366 -14.48 -24.51 -15.51
N GLY A 367 -14.67 -23.37 -14.84
CA GLY A 367 -14.61 -23.28 -13.38
C GLY A 367 -14.11 -21.93 -12.88
N ILE A 368 -14.47 -21.62 -11.63
CA ILE A 368 -14.33 -20.29 -11.04
C ILE A 368 -13.31 -20.21 -9.89
N SER A 369 -12.61 -21.31 -9.56
CA SER A 369 -11.53 -21.32 -8.57
C SER A 369 -10.62 -22.53 -8.74
N ALA A 370 -9.42 -22.51 -8.14
CA ALA A 370 -8.55 -23.68 -8.11
C ALA A 370 -9.18 -24.94 -7.47
N LEU A 371 -10.22 -24.79 -6.64
CA LEU A 371 -10.97 -25.91 -6.06
C LEU A 371 -12.16 -26.34 -6.93
N ASP A 372 -12.62 -25.49 -7.83
CA ASP A 372 -13.66 -25.75 -8.83
C ASP A 372 -13.03 -26.12 -10.18
N SER A 373 -12.24 -27.19 -10.20
CA SER A 373 -11.68 -27.74 -11.44
C SER A 373 -11.73 -29.27 -11.43
N HIS A 374 -11.71 -29.90 -12.60
CA HIS A 374 -11.94 -31.34 -12.72
C HIS A 374 -11.09 -32.17 -11.74
N GLY A 375 -11.76 -32.96 -10.89
CA GLY A 375 -11.12 -33.80 -9.86
C GLY A 375 -10.76 -33.08 -8.55
N LYS A 376 -11.16 -31.81 -8.38
CA LYS A 376 -10.98 -31.05 -7.13
C LYS A 376 -12.25 -31.06 -6.26
N PRO A 377 -12.11 -30.78 -4.95
CA PRO A 377 -13.21 -30.97 -3.98
C PRO A 377 -14.47 -30.16 -4.25
N PHE A 378 -14.36 -28.99 -4.90
CA PHE A 378 -15.46 -28.07 -5.15
C PHE A 378 -15.89 -28.07 -6.62
N TYR A 379 -15.41 -29.00 -7.44
CA TYR A 379 -15.81 -29.08 -8.84
C TYR A 379 -17.30 -29.39 -8.99
N ASP A 380 -18.06 -28.41 -9.47
CA ASP A 380 -19.49 -28.54 -9.71
C ASP A 380 -19.90 -27.72 -10.95
N PRO A 381 -19.89 -28.35 -12.15
CA PRO A 381 -20.25 -27.67 -13.39
C PRO A 381 -21.73 -27.28 -13.44
N GLU A 382 -22.61 -27.90 -12.63
CA GLU A 382 -24.03 -27.52 -12.56
C GLU A 382 -24.19 -26.17 -11.82
N ALA A 383 -23.52 -26.02 -10.66
CA ALA A 383 -23.50 -24.77 -9.93
C ALA A 383 -22.86 -23.64 -10.74
N THR A 384 -21.71 -23.92 -11.38
CA THR A 384 -21.04 -22.94 -12.25
C THR A 384 -21.93 -22.57 -13.44
N GLY A 385 -22.49 -23.54 -14.17
CA GLY A 385 -23.41 -23.27 -15.28
C GLY A 385 -24.62 -22.42 -14.86
N ALA A 386 -25.23 -22.71 -13.71
CA ALA A 386 -26.35 -21.93 -13.18
C ALA A 386 -25.97 -20.48 -12.86
N LEU A 387 -24.77 -20.24 -12.30
CA LEU A 387 -24.26 -18.89 -12.04
C LEU A 387 -24.10 -18.09 -13.34
N LEU A 388 -23.38 -18.65 -14.31
CA LEU A 388 -23.01 -17.93 -15.53
C LEU A 388 -24.25 -17.62 -16.38
N HIS A 389 -25.15 -18.59 -16.55
CA HIS A 389 -26.36 -18.42 -17.35
C HIS A 389 -27.32 -17.41 -16.70
N GLU A 390 -27.40 -17.40 -15.37
CA GLU A 390 -28.26 -16.46 -14.65
C GLU A 390 -27.73 -15.02 -14.74
N LEU A 391 -26.41 -14.81 -14.66
CA LEU A 391 -25.78 -13.51 -14.92
C LEU A 391 -26.03 -13.04 -16.36
N GLN A 392 -25.85 -13.93 -17.35
CA GLN A 392 -26.12 -13.62 -18.76
C GLN A 392 -27.59 -13.25 -19.01
N ARG A 393 -28.53 -13.89 -18.30
CA ARG A 393 -29.96 -13.62 -18.41
C ARG A 393 -30.38 -12.32 -17.73
N LEU A 394 -29.83 -12.02 -16.56
CA LEU A 394 -30.27 -10.91 -15.70
C LEU A 394 -29.64 -9.57 -16.06
N ILE A 395 -28.43 -9.57 -16.63
CA ILE A 395 -27.69 -8.35 -16.97
C ILE A 395 -28.03 -7.94 -18.41
N PRO A 396 -28.78 -6.84 -18.63
CA PRO A 396 -29.10 -6.41 -19.99
C PRO A 396 -27.84 -5.85 -20.66
N THR A 397 -27.58 -6.24 -21.90
CA THR A 397 -26.40 -5.76 -22.65
C THR A 397 -26.70 -4.50 -23.44
N ASN A 398 -25.73 -3.59 -23.52
CA ASN A 398 -25.73 -2.39 -24.35
C ASN A 398 -24.28 -1.98 -24.67
N ASP A 399 -24.08 -0.81 -25.28
CA ASP A 399 -22.73 -0.35 -25.69
C ASP A 399 -21.75 -0.19 -24.51
N ASP A 400 -22.27 0.15 -23.33
CA ASP A 400 -21.49 0.36 -22.11
C ASP A 400 -21.44 -0.88 -21.22
N ARG A 401 -22.31 -1.89 -21.41
CA ARG A 401 -22.39 -3.08 -20.57
C ARG A 401 -22.44 -4.35 -21.39
N GLN A 402 -21.40 -5.16 -21.25
CA GLN A 402 -21.26 -6.44 -21.96
C GLN A 402 -21.14 -7.61 -21.00
N VAL A 403 -21.62 -8.77 -21.41
CA VAL A 403 -21.40 -10.05 -20.74
C VAL A 403 -20.79 -11.01 -21.75
N LYS A 404 -19.57 -11.48 -21.47
CA LYS A 404 -18.77 -12.34 -22.35
C LYS A 404 -18.50 -13.68 -21.68
N MET A 405 -18.85 -14.76 -22.36
CA MET A 405 -18.58 -16.14 -21.95
C MET A 405 -17.28 -16.60 -22.60
N TYR A 406 -16.42 -17.27 -21.84
CA TYR A 406 -15.13 -17.76 -22.31
C TYR A 406 -14.98 -19.26 -22.01
N PRO A 407 -14.50 -20.07 -22.98
CA PRO A 407 -14.36 -21.52 -22.85
C PRO A 407 -13.10 -21.91 -22.06
N TYR A 408 -12.82 -21.20 -20.98
CA TYR A 408 -11.62 -21.30 -20.15
C TYR A 408 -11.99 -21.49 -18.69
N HIS A 409 -11.04 -21.97 -17.90
CA HIS A 409 -11.09 -21.92 -16.45
C HIS A 409 -10.55 -20.56 -15.99
N ILE A 410 -11.00 -20.03 -14.84
CA ILE A 410 -10.59 -18.68 -14.39
C ILE A 410 -9.07 -18.50 -14.31
N ASN A 411 -8.35 -19.56 -13.95
CA ASN A 411 -6.89 -19.57 -13.79
C ASN A 411 -6.12 -19.91 -15.07
N ASP A 412 -6.79 -20.08 -16.22
CA ASP A 412 -6.11 -20.23 -17.51
C ASP A 412 -5.54 -18.88 -17.94
N LEU A 413 -4.34 -18.89 -18.55
CA LEU A 413 -3.65 -17.67 -18.99
C LEU A 413 -4.47 -16.92 -20.04
N GLU A 414 -5.17 -17.64 -20.91
CA GLU A 414 -6.06 -17.11 -21.94
C GLU A 414 -7.23 -16.33 -21.33
N PHE A 415 -7.74 -16.76 -20.17
CA PHE A 415 -8.79 -16.03 -19.47
C PHE A 415 -8.25 -14.74 -18.84
N ALA A 416 -7.06 -14.80 -18.22
CA ALA A 416 -6.39 -13.60 -17.70
C ALA A 416 -6.14 -12.56 -18.79
N ASN A 417 -5.69 -13.00 -19.97
CA ASN A 417 -5.54 -12.12 -21.12
C ASN A 417 -6.89 -11.55 -21.58
N ALA A 418 -7.93 -12.37 -21.70
CA ALA A 418 -9.26 -11.91 -22.09
C ALA A 418 -9.85 -10.85 -21.14
N LEU A 419 -9.55 -10.92 -19.84
CA LEU A 419 -9.93 -9.88 -18.88
C LEU A 419 -9.27 -8.53 -19.20
N VAL A 420 -7.96 -8.54 -19.50
CA VAL A 420 -7.22 -7.31 -19.84
C VAL A 420 -7.67 -6.76 -21.19
N ASP A 421 -7.90 -7.61 -22.19
CA ASP A 421 -8.45 -7.19 -23.48
C ASP A 421 -9.80 -6.48 -23.31
N ALA A 422 -10.69 -7.07 -22.49
CA ALA A 422 -11.98 -6.47 -22.18
C ALA A 422 -11.85 -5.11 -21.49
N PHE A 423 -10.86 -4.93 -20.62
CA PHE A 423 -10.58 -3.65 -19.96
C PHE A 423 -10.08 -2.59 -20.95
N LEU A 424 -9.13 -2.95 -21.80
CA LEU A 424 -8.58 -2.04 -22.82
C LEU A 424 -9.67 -1.60 -23.81
N GLU A 425 -10.55 -2.50 -24.25
CA GLU A 425 -11.68 -2.18 -25.12
C GLU A 425 -12.63 -1.12 -24.51
N ILE A 426 -12.95 -1.24 -23.21
CA ILE A 426 -13.84 -0.28 -22.54
C ILE A 426 -13.13 1.02 -22.15
N ASN A 427 -11.80 1.00 -22.02
CA ASN A 427 -11.00 2.16 -21.64
C ASN A 427 -10.54 3.00 -22.84
N GLU A 428 -10.24 2.41 -24.01
CA GLU A 428 -9.80 3.13 -25.23
C GLU A 428 -10.86 4.08 -25.81
N LYS A 429 -12.15 3.78 -25.60
CA LYS A 429 -13.26 4.67 -26.00
C LYS A 429 -13.29 5.99 -25.20
N THR A 430 -12.39 6.21 -24.26
CA THR A 430 -12.31 7.43 -23.43
C THR A 430 -11.29 8.45 -23.96
N SER A 431 -10.30 7.99 -24.74
CA SER A 431 -9.28 8.87 -25.36
C SER A 431 -9.81 9.63 -26.58
N LYS A 432 -10.96 9.25 -27.15
CA LYS A 432 -11.58 9.96 -28.29
C LYS A 432 -12.56 11.07 -27.90
N ASP A 433 -13.06 11.10 -26.65
CA ASP A 433 -14.07 12.07 -26.18
C ASP A 433 -13.53 13.10 -25.17
N SER A 434 -12.28 12.98 -24.74
CA SER A 434 -11.60 14.07 -24.03
C SER A 434 -11.03 15.05 -25.04
N THR A 435 -11.77 16.12 -25.29
CA THR A 435 -11.26 17.32 -25.94
C THR A 435 -10.09 17.85 -25.11
N HIS A 436 -8.87 17.51 -25.51
CA HIS A 436 -7.67 18.23 -25.10
C HIS A 436 -7.92 19.71 -25.35
N ARG A 437 -8.12 20.48 -24.28
CA ARG A 437 -7.98 21.93 -24.31
C ARG A 437 -6.54 22.21 -24.75
N GLN A 438 -6.35 22.48 -26.03
CA GLN A 438 -5.17 23.16 -26.54
C GLN A 438 -5.10 24.52 -25.85
N ILE A 439 -4.24 24.64 -24.84
CA ILE A 439 -3.84 25.94 -24.33
C ILE A 439 -2.67 26.39 -25.20
N THR A 440 -3.02 27.29 -26.10
CA THR A 440 -2.17 28.19 -26.90
C THR A 440 -0.81 28.50 -26.28
N SER A 441 0.24 28.21 -27.04
CA SER A 441 1.60 28.73 -26.87
C SER A 441 1.61 30.26 -26.92
N PRO A 442 2.31 30.96 -26.00
CA PRO A 442 2.75 32.32 -26.24
C PRO A 442 4.04 32.31 -27.08
N GLU A 443 4.06 33.22 -28.03
CA GLU A 443 5.14 33.50 -28.95
C GLU A 443 6.43 33.99 -28.28
N SER A 444 7.50 33.79 -29.03
CA SER A 444 8.87 34.27 -28.90
C SER A 444 9.06 35.76 -28.59
N ALA A 445 9.94 36.04 -27.63
CA ALA A 445 10.90 37.16 -27.57
C ALA A 445 11.72 36.96 -26.27
N GLU A 446 13.01 37.18 -26.12
CA GLU A 446 14.14 37.58 -26.95
C GLU A 446 15.40 37.29 -26.07
N HIS A 447 16.56 37.12 -26.72
CA HIS A 447 17.90 36.97 -26.14
C HIS A 447 18.20 37.88 -24.95
N PHE A 448 18.85 37.37 -23.89
CA PHE A 448 19.90 38.11 -23.15
C PHE A 448 20.86 37.18 -22.37
N HIS A 449 22.12 37.18 -22.83
CA HIS A 449 23.43 36.95 -22.21
C HIS A 449 23.74 35.75 -21.28
N GLU A 450 24.70 34.94 -21.77
CA GLU A 450 25.75 34.27 -20.98
C GLU A 450 26.50 35.27 -20.09
N ASP A 451 26.59 34.99 -18.78
CA ASP A 451 27.87 34.80 -18.08
C ASP A 451 27.70 34.58 -16.56
N ASN A 452 28.58 33.71 -16.02
CA ASN A 452 29.05 33.55 -14.63
C ASN A 452 28.29 32.66 -13.62
N VAL A 453 28.60 31.36 -13.71
CA VAL A 453 29.26 30.50 -12.68
C VAL A 453 29.27 30.99 -11.22
N SER A 454 28.66 30.24 -10.29
CA SER A 454 29.37 29.37 -9.32
C SER A 454 28.50 28.85 -8.17
N ASN A 455 28.73 27.57 -7.85
CA ASN A 455 28.53 26.88 -6.56
C ASN A 455 27.16 26.21 -6.28
N ALA A 456 26.96 25.04 -6.89
CA ALA A 456 26.27 23.92 -6.24
C ALA A 456 27.13 22.65 -6.39
N SER A 457 27.41 22.00 -5.26
CA SER A 457 28.29 20.85 -5.11
C SER A 457 27.78 19.62 -5.86
N SER A 458 28.53 19.20 -6.88
CA SER A 458 28.35 17.94 -7.60
C SER A 458 28.86 16.75 -6.79
N PHE A 459 27.98 15.84 -6.36
CA PHE A 459 28.37 14.44 -6.25
C PHE A 459 28.41 13.88 -7.67
N GLY A 460 29.59 13.88 -8.29
CA GLY A 460 29.77 13.39 -9.64
C GLY A 460 29.50 11.90 -9.73
N THR A 461 28.55 11.49 -10.57
CA THR A 461 28.49 10.12 -11.07
C THR A 461 29.78 9.88 -11.84
N ILE A 462 30.69 9.07 -11.29
CA ILE A 462 31.92 8.74 -11.99
C ILE A 462 31.57 7.78 -13.12
N VAL A 463 31.49 8.30 -14.34
CA VAL A 463 31.28 7.50 -15.55
C VAL A 463 32.66 7.11 -16.08
N TYR A 464 33.13 5.91 -15.73
CA TYR A 464 34.33 5.34 -16.34
C TYR A 464 33.96 4.65 -17.66
N THR A 465 34.73 4.92 -18.71
CA THR A 465 34.58 4.27 -20.00
C THR A 465 35.49 3.02 -20.05
N PRO A 466 35.05 1.84 -20.53
CA PRO A 466 35.90 0.64 -20.56
C PRO A 466 37.24 0.78 -21.31
N SER A 467 37.37 1.81 -22.14
CA SER A 467 38.61 2.19 -22.84
C SER A 467 39.68 2.86 -21.94
N GLU A 468 39.40 3.12 -20.66
CA GLU A 468 40.27 3.84 -19.73
C GLU A 468 41.21 2.94 -18.91
N PHE A 469 41.23 1.63 -19.17
CA PHE A 469 42.05 0.66 -18.44
C PHE A 469 43.15 0.05 -19.34
N PRO A 470 44.27 0.75 -19.58
CA PRO A 470 45.34 0.29 -20.47
C PRO A 470 46.04 -1.00 -19.99
N ASP A 471 45.98 -1.28 -18.68
CA ASP A 471 46.60 -2.44 -18.05
C ASP A 471 45.66 -3.65 -17.91
N ALA A 472 44.39 -3.51 -18.30
CA ALA A 472 43.41 -4.59 -18.18
C ALA A 472 43.61 -5.65 -19.29
N ARG A 473 43.44 -6.92 -18.93
CA ARG A 473 43.55 -8.02 -19.88
C ARG A 473 42.48 -7.88 -20.98
N PRO A 474 42.82 -8.03 -22.27
CA PRO A 474 41.87 -7.88 -23.37
C PRO A 474 40.62 -8.76 -23.22
N GLU A 475 40.79 -10.00 -22.79
CA GLU A 475 39.69 -10.96 -22.56
C GLU A 475 38.73 -10.48 -21.45
N THR A 476 39.28 -9.90 -20.38
CA THR A 476 38.49 -9.34 -19.28
C THR A 476 37.71 -8.12 -19.76
N LEU A 477 38.35 -7.23 -20.52
CA LEU A 477 37.69 -6.06 -21.09
C LEU A 477 36.53 -6.44 -22.01
N GLU A 478 36.74 -7.42 -22.89
CA GLU A 478 35.70 -7.94 -23.79
C GLU A 478 34.53 -8.53 -22.99
N LYS A 479 34.82 -9.37 -21.99
CA LYS A 479 33.80 -9.95 -21.10
C LYS A 479 33.01 -8.88 -20.35
N THR A 480 33.70 -7.88 -19.79
CA THR A 480 33.07 -6.75 -19.10
C THR A 480 32.20 -5.93 -20.04
N GLN A 481 32.66 -5.64 -21.25
CA GLN A 481 31.87 -4.92 -22.25
C GLN A 481 30.59 -5.67 -22.61
N LEU A 482 30.66 -6.98 -22.82
CA LEU A 482 29.50 -7.81 -23.14
C LEU A 482 28.47 -7.84 -21.99
N ILE A 483 28.94 -8.01 -20.75
CA ILE A 483 28.08 -7.94 -19.56
C ILE A 483 27.43 -6.57 -19.44
N LEU A 484 28.21 -5.50 -19.54
CA LEU A 484 27.68 -4.13 -19.43
C LEU A 484 26.70 -3.78 -20.56
N GLN A 485 26.93 -4.27 -21.78
CA GLN A 485 25.98 -4.11 -22.89
C GLN A 485 24.66 -4.82 -22.60
N GLN A 486 24.69 -6.04 -22.07
CA GLN A 486 23.48 -6.76 -21.67
C GLN A 486 22.72 -6.02 -20.57
N LEU A 487 23.43 -5.56 -19.53
CA LEU A 487 22.82 -4.82 -18.42
C LEU A 487 22.25 -3.47 -18.89
N LYS A 488 22.96 -2.73 -19.73
CA LYS A 488 22.46 -1.48 -20.34
C LYS A 488 21.23 -1.73 -21.21
N HIS A 489 21.23 -2.81 -21.99
CA HIS A 489 20.06 -3.21 -22.79
C HIS A 489 18.83 -3.52 -21.93
N HIS A 490 19.01 -4.11 -20.73
CA HIS A 490 17.90 -4.26 -19.78
C HIS A 490 17.41 -2.90 -19.27
N ILE A 491 18.33 -2.01 -18.88
CA ILE A 491 18.00 -0.64 -18.44
C ILE A 491 17.23 0.12 -19.53
N ASP A 492 17.73 0.10 -20.77
CA ASP A 492 17.13 0.81 -21.91
C ASP A 492 15.72 0.28 -22.24
N LYS A 493 15.43 -0.98 -21.90
CA LYS A 493 14.12 -1.62 -22.04
C LYS A 493 13.22 -1.46 -20.82
N GLY A 494 13.67 -0.78 -19.76
CA GLY A 494 12.95 -0.69 -18.50
C GLY A 494 12.83 -2.02 -17.74
N ILE A 495 13.66 -3.02 -18.08
CA ILE A 495 13.71 -4.32 -17.40
C ILE A 495 14.63 -4.18 -16.18
N PRO A 496 14.17 -4.52 -14.96
CA PRO A 496 15.01 -4.44 -13.77
C PRO A 496 16.17 -5.45 -13.85
N ILE A 497 17.36 -5.03 -13.43
CA ILE A 497 18.50 -5.93 -13.28
C ILE A 497 18.35 -6.69 -11.96
N ILE A 498 18.30 -8.03 -12.05
CA ILE A 498 18.15 -8.91 -10.89
C ILE A 498 19.49 -9.51 -10.51
N GLY A 499 20.02 -9.10 -9.34
CA GLY A 499 21.16 -9.73 -8.70
C GLY A 499 20.73 -10.67 -7.57
N ALA A 500 21.24 -11.90 -7.55
CA ALA A 500 20.98 -12.87 -6.48
C ALA A 500 22.25 -13.28 -5.73
N GLY A 501 22.13 -13.61 -4.44
CA GLY A 501 23.26 -13.99 -3.60
C GLY A 501 23.34 -15.50 -3.39
N ALA A 502 24.39 -16.14 -3.91
CA ALA A 502 24.61 -17.58 -3.76
C ALA A 502 25.45 -17.91 -2.51
N GLY A 503 25.06 -18.96 -1.78
CA GLY A 503 25.84 -19.51 -0.66
C GLY A 503 26.50 -20.86 -0.94
N THR A 504 26.06 -21.57 -1.97
CA THR A 504 26.55 -22.89 -2.41
C THR A 504 26.33 -23.05 -3.92
N GLY A 505 26.96 -24.06 -4.53
CA GLY A 505 26.75 -24.37 -5.96
C GLY A 505 25.29 -24.67 -6.33
N ILE A 506 24.51 -25.31 -5.45
CA ILE A 506 23.09 -25.61 -5.73
C ILE A 506 22.24 -24.33 -5.75
N SER A 507 22.51 -23.37 -4.85
CA SER A 507 21.85 -22.06 -4.87
C SER A 507 22.14 -21.34 -6.19
N ALA A 508 23.42 -21.24 -6.56
CA ALA A 508 23.84 -20.58 -7.79
C ALA A 508 23.23 -21.22 -9.05
N LYS A 509 23.12 -22.56 -9.09
CA LYS A 509 22.50 -23.28 -10.21
C LYS A 509 21.02 -22.93 -10.37
N PHE A 510 20.26 -22.86 -9.28
CA PHE A 510 18.84 -22.50 -9.35
C PHE A 510 18.63 -21.01 -9.58
N GLU A 511 19.51 -20.16 -9.08
CA GLU A 511 19.54 -18.73 -9.40
C GLU A 511 19.71 -18.50 -10.92
N GLU A 512 20.67 -19.19 -11.56
CA GLU A 512 20.85 -19.12 -13.01
C GLU A 512 19.63 -19.64 -13.79
N VAL A 513 19.03 -20.77 -13.37
CA VAL A 513 17.80 -21.29 -13.99
C VAL A 513 16.61 -20.34 -13.79
N GLY A 514 16.58 -19.61 -12.68
CA GLY A 514 15.58 -18.59 -12.37
C GLY A 514 15.70 -17.31 -13.21
N GLY A 515 16.76 -17.17 -14.03
CA GLY A 515 16.92 -16.05 -14.95
C GLY A 515 17.48 -14.79 -14.31
N VAL A 516 18.29 -14.91 -13.26
CA VAL A 516 18.99 -13.75 -12.67
C VAL A 516 20.06 -13.21 -13.62
N ASP A 517 20.27 -11.89 -13.60
CA ASP A 517 21.24 -11.22 -14.46
C ASP A 517 22.65 -11.29 -13.90
N LEU A 518 22.78 -11.33 -12.57
CA LEU A 518 24.04 -11.34 -11.84
C LEU A 518 23.92 -12.27 -10.63
N ILE A 519 24.98 -13.01 -10.34
CA ILE A 519 25.13 -13.75 -9.08
C ILE A 519 26.21 -13.08 -8.26
N VAL A 520 25.98 -12.88 -6.96
CA VAL A 520 26.98 -12.36 -6.02
C VAL A 520 27.36 -13.45 -5.04
N LEU A 521 28.65 -13.74 -4.95
CA LEU A 521 29.22 -14.74 -4.06
C LEU A 521 29.99 -14.06 -2.94
N TYR A 522 29.45 -14.07 -1.71
CA TYR A 522 30.08 -13.45 -0.55
C TYR A 522 29.96 -14.32 0.70
N ASN A 523 30.87 -14.14 1.66
CA ASN A 523 31.03 -15.00 2.83
C ASN A 523 29.75 -15.18 3.66
N SER A 524 28.87 -14.17 3.78
CA SER A 524 27.58 -14.32 4.46
C SER A 524 26.68 -15.38 3.83
N GLY A 525 26.80 -15.65 2.52
CA GLY A 525 26.12 -16.74 1.86
C GLY A 525 26.48 -18.10 2.47
N ARG A 526 27.76 -18.36 2.73
CA ARG A 526 28.24 -19.59 3.38
C ARG A 526 27.68 -19.75 4.78
N PHE A 527 27.72 -18.68 5.57
CA PHE A 527 27.18 -18.68 6.94
C PHE A 527 25.67 -18.95 6.95
N ARG A 528 24.92 -18.35 6.03
CA ARG A 528 23.47 -18.57 5.92
C ARG A 528 23.15 -20.02 5.58
N MET A 529 23.88 -20.61 4.65
CA MET A 529 23.70 -22.01 4.27
C MET A 529 24.10 -22.97 5.40
N ALA A 530 24.94 -22.52 6.34
CA ALA A 530 25.27 -23.24 7.58
C ALA A 530 24.30 -22.94 8.75
N GLY A 531 23.16 -22.27 8.51
CA GLY A 531 22.15 -21.97 9.53
C GLY A 531 22.55 -20.85 10.51
N ARG A 532 23.41 -19.91 10.08
CA ARG A 532 23.80 -18.71 10.84
C ARG A 532 23.17 -17.45 10.24
N GLY A 533 23.02 -16.41 11.06
CA GLY A 533 22.50 -15.11 10.57
C GLY A 533 23.48 -14.40 9.63
N SER A 534 22.96 -13.57 8.70
CA SER A 534 23.77 -12.86 7.70
C SER A 534 24.84 -11.94 8.31
N LEU A 535 24.60 -11.40 9.50
CA LEU A 535 25.57 -10.56 10.23
C LEU A 535 26.82 -11.32 10.66
N ALA A 536 26.80 -12.67 10.68
CA ALA A 536 28.00 -13.46 10.96
C ALA A 536 29.12 -13.19 9.94
N GLY A 537 28.78 -12.82 8.71
CA GLY A 537 29.78 -12.44 7.71
C GLY A 537 30.46 -11.09 7.98
N LEU A 538 29.88 -10.21 8.81
CA LEU A 538 30.48 -8.94 9.23
C LEU A 538 31.39 -9.09 10.46
N LEU A 539 31.43 -10.28 11.06
CA LEU A 539 32.17 -10.57 12.29
C LEU A 539 33.43 -11.38 11.99
N PRO A 540 34.46 -11.35 12.86
CA PRO A 540 35.75 -11.99 12.63
C PRO A 540 35.70 -13.52 12.88
N PHE A 541 34.68 -14.20 12.37
CA PHE A 541 34.53 -15.65 12.50
C PHE A 541 35.32 -16.43 11.45
N ALA A 542 35.64 -15.79 10.32
CA ALA A 542 36.48 -16.36 9.27
C ALA A 542 37.08 -15.23 8.42
N ASP A 543 38.14 -15.55 7.69
CA ASP A 543 38.66 -14.70 6.63
C ASP A 543 37.65 -14.65 5.47
N ALA A 544 36.98 -13.52 5.31
CA ALA A 544 35.91 -13.34 4.32
C ALA A 544 36.41 -13.56 2.88
N ASN A 545 37.60 -13.07 2.56
CA ASN A 545 38.19 -13.15 1.23
C ASN A 545 38.62 -14.59 0.90
N ALA A 546 39.17 -15.33 1.87
CA ALA A 546 39.50 -16.74 1.71
C ALA A 546 38.23 -17.61 1.53
N VAL A 547 37.17 -17.33 2.29
CA VAL A 547 35.89 -18.04 2.16
C VAL A 547 35.31 -17.87 0.75
N VAL A 548 35.38 -16.66 0.16
CA VAL A 548 34.86 -16.44 -1.20
C VAL A 548 35.66 -17.22 -2.25
N LEU A 549 36.99 -17.30 -2.13
CA LEU A 549 37.80 -18.14 -3.01
C LEU A 549 37.51 -19.64 -2.83
N ASP A 550 37.25 -20.10 -1.61
CA ASP A 550 36.85 -21.49 -1.35
C ASP A 550 35.50 -21.81 -2.03
N MET A 551 34.50 -20.94 -1.81
CA MET A 551 33.18 -21.05 -2.42
C MET A 551 33.23 -21.00 -3.95
N ALA A 552 34.20 -20.30 -4.53
CA ALA A 552 34.39 -20.21 -5.98
C ALA A 552 34.51 -21.61 -6.62
N ASN A 553 35.21 -22.53 -5.95
CA ASN A 553 35.40 -23.91 -6.43
C ASN A 553 34.09 -24.70 -6.51
N GLU A 554 33.07 -24.32 -5.73
CA GLU A 554 31.76 -24.96 -5.75
C GLU A 554 30.79 -24.29 -6.74
N VAL A 555 30.95 -22.98 -6.99
CA VAL A 555 29.98 -22.15 -7.71
C VAL A 555 30.35 -21.93 -9.17
N LEU A 556 31.59 -21.51 -9.46
CA LEU A 556 32.02 -21.21 -10.84
C LEU A 556 31.93 -22.43 -11.78
N PRO A 557 32.18 -23.67 -11.35
CA PRO A 557 32.02 -24.83 -12.24
C PRO A 557 30.57 -25.12 -12.65
N VAL A 558 29.57 -24.69 -11.87
CA VAL A 558 28.16 -25.02 -12.11
C VAL A 558 27.36 -23.91 -12.79
N VAL A 559 27.76 -22.65 -12.63
CA VAL A 559 27.18 -21.49 -13.34
C VAL A 559 27.79 -21.40 -14.73
N LYS A 560 26.97 -21.27 -15.78
CA LYS A 560 27.44 -21.38 -17.18
C LYS A 560 27.39 -20.08 -17.97
N LYS A 561 26.41 -19.23 -17.70
CA LYS A 561 26.09 -18.04 -18.50
C LYS A 561 26.07 -16.78 -17.65
N VAL A 562 25.54 -16.87 -16.43
CA VAL A 562 25.32 -15.70 -15.59
C VAL A 562 26.65 -15.21 -15.00
N PRO A 563 26.98 -13.91 -15.10
CA PRO A 563 28.18 -13.36 -14.50
C PRO A 563 28.15 -13.45 -12.96
N VAL A 564 29.24 -13.96 -12.38
CA VAL A 564 29.41 -14.09 -10.92
C VAL A 564 30.35 -13.02 -10.40
N LEU A 565 29.90 -12.22 -9.43
CA LEU A 565 30.67 -11.20 -8.74
C LEU A 565 31.20 -11.73 -7.40
N ALA A 566 32.44 -11.40 -7.05
CA ALA A 566 33.03 -11.74 -5.76
C ALA A 566 32.76 -10.67 -4.71
N GLY A 567 32.30 -11.07 -3.53
CA GLY A 567 32.34 -10.26 -2.33
C GLY A 567 33.77 -10.14 -1.82
N VAL A 568 34.33 -8.93 -1.89
CA VAL A 568 35.70 -8.65 -1.44
C VAL A 568 35.63 -7.77 -0.20
N CYS A 569 36.26 -8.23 0.89
CA CYS A 569 36.51 -7.39 2.06
C CYS A 569 37.67 -6.45 1.72
N ALA A 570 37.34 -5.27 1.19
CA ALA A 570 38.33 -4.32 0.68
C ALA A 570 39.21 -3.70 1.78
N THR A 571 38.75 -3.75 3.03
CA THR A 571 39.44 -3.17 4.20
C THR A 571 40.29 -4.18 4.97
N ASP A 572 40.47 -5.41 4.46
CA ASP A 572 41.32 -6.43 5.09
C ASP A 572 42.78 -5.95 5.16
N PRO A 573 43.32 -5.65 6.36
CA PRO A 573 44.62 -5.02 6.51
C PRO A 573 45.79 -5.99 6.24
N PHE A 574 45.52 -7.30 6.11
CA PHE A 574 46.54 -8.31 5.90
C PHE A 574 46.72 -8.67 4.41
N ARG A 575 45.96 -8.05 3.50
CA ARG A 575 46.00 -8.34 2.07
C ARG A 575 46.51 -7.17 1.25
N GLN A 576 47.38 -7.50 0.30
CA GLN A 576 47.73 -6.58 -0.78
C GLN A 576 46.65 -6.68 -1.85
N MET A 577 45.72 -5.73 -1.87
CA MET A 577 44.51 -5.82 -2.69
C MET A 577 44.80 -5.90 -4.20
N ASP A 578 45.85 -5.25 -4.70
CA ASP A 578 46.21 -5.33 -6.11
C ASP A 578 46.52 -6.76 -6.58
N TYR A 579 47.19 -7.55 -5.74
CA TYR A 579 47.46 -8.96 -6.02
C TYR A 579 46.21 -9.82 -5.84
N PHE A 580 45.42 -9.54 -4.81
CA PHE A 580 44.20 -10.29 -4.55
C PHE A 580 43.15 -10.09 -5.65
N LEU A 581 42.98 -8.87 -6.16
CA LEU A 581 42.06 -8.60 -7.26
C LEU A 581 42.48 -9.32 -8.54
N LYS A 582 43.79 -9.37 -8.85
CA LYS A 582 44.32 -10.20 -9.95
C LYS A 582 44.04 -11.70 -9.73
N GLN A 583 44.12 -12.17 -8.49
CA GLN A 583 43.77 -13.56 -8.14
C GLN A 583 42.27 -13.82 -8.38
N VAL A 584 41.39 -12.94 -7.90
CA VAL A 584 39.93 -13.01 -8.10
C VAL A 584 39.60 -13.02 -9.60
N GLU A 585 40.22 -12.14 -10.37
CA GLU A 585 40.08 -12.07 -11.83
C GLU A 585 40.55 -13.36 -12.51
N SER A 586 41.68 -13.92 -12.09
CA SER A 586 42.22 -15.18 -12.64
C SER A 586 41.40 -16.42 -12.26
N THR A 587 40.70 -16.36 -11.12
CA THR A 587 39.80 -17.44 -10.68
C THR A 587 38.54 -17.53 -11.55
N GLY A 588 38.17 -16.42 -12.22
CA GLY A 588 37.12 -16.40 -13.23
C GLY A 588 35.90 -15.54 -12.88
N PHE A 589 35.94 -14.81 -11.76
CA PHE A 589 34.89 -13.85 -11.41
C PHE A 589 34.78 -12.74 -12.47
N SER A 590 33.54 -12.25 -12.67
CA SER A 590 33.23 -11.20 -13.64
C SER A 590 33.36 -9.79 -13.07
N GLY A 591 33.47 -9.65 -11.75
CA GLY A 591 33.61 -8.38 -11.07
C GLY A 591 33.62 -8.55 -9.56
N VAL A 592 33.61 -7.44 -8.83
CA VAL A 592 33.70 -7.42 -7.37
C VAL A 592 32.64 -6.51 -6.76
N GLN A 593 32.21 -6.87 -5.56
CA GLN A 593 31.40 -6.05 -4.67
C GLN A 593 32.11 -5.94 -3.34
N ASN A 594 32.19 -4.75 -2.76
CA ASN A 594 32.77 -4.59 -1.43
C ASN A 594 31.84 -5.19 -0.37
N PHE A 595 32.15 -6.40 0.10
CA PHE A 595 31.45 -7.09 1.18
C PHE A 595 32.37 -8.12 1.83
N PRO A 596 32.48 -8.19 3.17
CA PRO A 596 31.84 -7.33 4.17
C PRO A 596 32.26 -5.87 4.04
N THR A 597 31.32 -4.96 4.29
CA THR A 597 31.48 -3.53 3.99
C THR A 597 31.34 -2.71 5.26
N VAL A 598 32.19 -1.69 5.40
CA VAL A 598 32.19 -0.85 6.60
C VAL A 598 31.02 0.12 6.67
N GLY A 599 30.35 0.38 5.54
CA GLY A 599 29.16 1.23 5.46
C GLY A 599 27.92 0.64 6.13
N LEU A 600 27.97 -0.62 6.56
CA LEU A 600 26.92 -1.22 7.42
C LEU A 600 27.15 -0.97 8.91
N PHE A 601 28.32 -0.46 9.31
CA PHE A 601 28.55 -0.01 10.68
C PHE A 601 28.06 1.43 10.85
N ASP A 602 27.59 1.78 12.05
CA ASP A 602 27.12 3.13 12.39
C ASP A 602 27.78 3.69 13.66
N GLY A 603 27.48 4.95 13.96
CA GLY A 603 27.91 5.66 15.16
C GLY A 603 29.42 5.70 15.36
N ASN A 604 29.82 5.68 16.65
CA ASN A 604 31.22 5.76 17.06
C ASN A 604 32.09 4.63 16.47
N PHE A 605 31.52 3.45 16.22
CA PHE A 605 32.28 2.33 15.69
C PHE A 605 32.70 2.57 14.24
N ARG A 606 31.79 3.05 13.39
CA ARG A 606 32.13 3.46 12.02
C ARG A 606 33.15 4.59 11.99
N GLN A 607 32.96 5.61 12.82
CA GLN A 607 33.90 6.73 12.89
C GLN A 607 35.33 6.25 13.21
N ASN A 608 35.48 5.38 14.20
CA ASN A 608 36.79 4.82 14.57
C ASN A 608 37.43 3.99 13.43
N LEU A 609 36.64 3.23 12.68
CA LEU A 609 37.13 2.48 11.51
C LEU A 609 37.63 3.44 10.42
N GLU A 610 36.88 4.49 10.13
CA GLU A 610 37.24 5.49 9.11
C GLU A 610 38.49 6.28 9.53
N GLU A 611 38.58 6.74 10.78
CA GLU A 611 39.74 7.46 11.34
C GLU A 611 41.03 6.62 11.33
N THR A 612 40.90 5.30 11.42
CA THR A 612 42.04 4.36 11.37
C THR A 612 42.36 3.88 9.95
N GLY A 613 41.72 4.45 8.93
CA GLY A 613 41.99 4.16 7.52
C GLY A 613 41.31 2.91 6.98
N MET A 614 40.38 2.31 7.74
CA MET A 614 39.50 1.21 7.31
C MET A 614 38.15 1.72 6.80
N GLY A 615 38.09 2.93 6.26
CA GLY A 615 36.92 3.57 5.66
C GLY A 615 36.83 3.41 4.14
N TYR A 616 35.89 4.13 3.52
CA TYR A 616 35.91 4.39 2.08
C TYR A 616 36.91 5.52 1.79
N ARG A 617 37.71 5.40 0.73
CA ARG A 617 38.61 6.46 0.25
C ARG A 617 38.07 7.09 -1.02
#